data_AF-A0A2E8L7I6-F1
#
_entry.id   AF-A0A2E8L7I6-F1
#
_cell.length_a   1.000
_cell.length_b   1.000
_cell.length_c   1.000
_cell.angle_alpha   90.00
_cell.angle_beta   90.00
_cell.angle_gamma   90.00
#
_symmetry.space_group_name_H-M   'P 1'
#
loop_
_entity.id
_entity.type
_entity.pdbx_description
1 polymer ?
#
loop_
_entity_poly.entity_id
_entity_poly.type
_entity_poly.pdbx_seq_one_letter_code
_entity_poly.pdbx_strand_id
1 'polypeptide(L)' 'MDSDIAELSSITTVVSDLALRVAGVAERRQHDPDDPIVARLHEIERSLVTAQRRLRDVGRALD' A
#
# COMPACT_ATOMS: atom_id res chain seq x y z
N MET A 1 -8.08 11.58 19.88
CA MET A 1 -9.08 11.64 18.81
C MET A 1 -8.53 12.40 17.61
N ASP A 2 -8.46 13.74 17.61
CA ASP A 2 -7.89 14.51 16.48
C ASP A 2 -6.46 14.11 16.11
N SER A 3 -5.60 13.88 17.13
CA SER A 3 -4.23 13.39 16.91
C SER A 3 -4.18 11.99 16.30
N ASP A 4 -5.14 11.12 16.63
CA ASP A 4 -5.18 9.73 16.15
C ASP A 4 -5.65 9.70 14.69
N ILE A 5 -6.63 10.54 14.33
CA ILE A 5 -7.13 10.70 12.96
C ILE A 5 -6.05 11.28 12.05
N ALA A 6 -5.31 12.28 12.53
CA ALA A 6 -4.18 12.86 11.81
C ALA A 6 -3.08 11.82 11.57
N GLU A 7 -2.74 11.04 12.59
CA GLU A 7 -1.73 9.97 12.48
C GLU A 7 -2.18 8.88 11.49
N LEU A 8 -3.42 8.41 11.57
CA LEU A 8 -3.95 7.41 10.63
C LEU A 8 -4.01 7.93 9.19
N SER A 9 -4.28 9.22 9.00
CA SER A 9 -4.25 9.87 7.68
C SER A 9 -2.82 9.93 7.12
N SER A 10 -1.84 10.24 7.96
CA SER A 10 -0.42 10.21 7.63
C SER A 10 0.03 8.81 7.22
N ILE A 11 -0.27 7.80 8.05
CA ILE A 11 0.06 6.39 7.76
C ILE A 11 -0.61 5.93 6.47
N THR A 12 -1.88 6.26 6.25
CA THR A 12 -2.61 5.94 5.01
C THR A 12 -1.89 6.47 3.78
N THR A 13 -1.35 7.69 3.85
CA THR A 13 -0.60 8.33 2.77
C THR A 13 0.72 7.58 2.51
N VAL A 14 1.48 7.26 3.56
CA VAL A 14 2.74 6.51 3.45
C VAL A 14 2.52 5.12 2.86
N VAL A 15 1.48 4.40 3.30
CA VAL A 15 1.16 3.06 2.76
C VAL A 15 0.76 3.15 1.28
N SER A 16 0.05 4.21 0.88
CA SER A 16 -0.30 4.45 -0.53
C SER A 16 0.94 4.69 -1.40
N ASP A 17 1.87 5.53 -0.94
CA ASP A 17 3.14 5.78 -1.65
C ASP A 17 3.96 4.48 -1.76
N LEU A 18 4.04 3.71 -0.68
CA LEU A 18 4.76 2.44 -0.68
C LEU A 18 4.17 1.44 -1.68
N ALA A 19 2.83 1.35 -1.78
CA ALA A 19 2.18 0.49 -2.76
C ALA A 19 2.57 0.87 -4.21
N LEU A 20 2.54 2.17 -4.54
CA LEU A 20 2.95 2.67 -5.85
C LEU A 20 4.42 2.36 -6.15
N ARG A 21 5.29 2.52 -5.18
CA ARG A 21 6.72 2.22 -5.32
C ARG A 21 6.98 0.74 -5.54
N VAL A 22 6.26 -0.13 -4.85
CA VAL A 22 6.33 -1.59 -5.06
C VAL A 22 5.84 -1.97 -6.46
N ALA A 23 4.71 -1.41 -6.90
CA ALA A 23 4.20 -1.61 -8.25
C ALA A 23 5.22 -1.17 -9.32
N GLY A 24 5.87 -0.02 -9.13
CA GLY A 24 6.92 0.45 -10.04
C GLY A 24 8.15 -0.47 -10.07
N VAL A 25 8.50 -1.15 -8.97
CA VAL A 25 9.55 -2.19 -9.00
C VAL A 25 9.10 -3.40 -9.82
N ALA A 26 7.84 -3.84 -9.65
CA ALA A 26 7.28 -4.95 -10.42
C ALA A 26 7.29 -4.65 -11.92
N GLU A 27 6.82 -3.46 -12.31
CA GLU A 27 6.78 -2.99 -13.71
C GLU A 27 8.16 -3.02 -14.37
N ARG A 28 9.21 -2.53 -13.70
CA ARG A 28 10.58 -2.58 -14.24
C ARG A 28 11.08 -4.00 -14.47
N ARG A 29 10.56 -4.98 -13.70
CA ARG A 29 10.95 -6.39 -13.78
C ARG A 29 10.12 -7.20 -14.78
N GLN A 30 9.03 -6.66 -15.32
CA GLN A 30 8.18 -7.35 -16.33
C GLN A 30 8.88 -7.67 -17.65
N HIS A 31 10.09 -7.13 -17.88
CA HIS A 31 10.91 -7.47 -19.04
C HIS A 31 11.39 -8.94 -19.01
N ASP A 32 11.43 -9.56 -17.84
CA ASP A 32 11.70 -10.98 -17.66
C ASP A 32 10.40 -11.70 -17.25
N PRO A 33 9.74 -12.42 -18.19
CA PRO A 33 8.45 -13.07 -17.92
C PRO A 33 8.55 -14.23 -16.93
N ASP A 34 9.75 -14.80 -16.72
CA ASP A 34 9.98 -15.92 -15.82
C ASP A 34 10.49 -15.48 -14.44
N ASP A 35 10.54 -14.17 -14.18
CA ASP A 35 11.03 -13.62 -12.93
C ASP A 35 10.08 -13.94 -11.75
N PRO A 36 10.47 -14.83 -10.83
CA PRO A 36 9.61 -15.28 -9.74
C PRO A 36 9.32 -14.16 -8.72
N ILE A 37 10.04 -13.04 -8.79
CA ILE A 37 9.89 -11.91 -7.87
C ILE A 37 8.67 -11.05 -8.24
N VAL A 38 8.29 -10.98 -9.53
CA VAL A 38 7.17 -10.12 -10.00
C VAL A 38 5.86 -10.49 -9.29
N ALA A 39 5.54 -11.77 -9.20
CA ALA A 39 4.34 -12.24 -8.50
C ALA A 39 4.33 -11.83 -7.02
N ARG A 40 5.47 -11.95 -6.33
CA ARG A 40 5.63 -11.56 -4.92
C ARG A 40 5.48 -10.06 -4.72
N LEU A 41 6.00 -9.24 -5.64
CA LEU A 41 5.83 -7.79 -5.59
C LEU A 41 4.35 -7.39 -5.73
N HIS A 42 3.60 -8.02 -6.65
CA HIS A 42 2.16 -7.79 -6.78
C HIS A 42 1.35 -8.30 -5.57
N GLU A 43 1.79 -9.35 -4.88
CA GLU A 43 1.19 -9.77 -3.60
C GLU A 43 1.39 -8.72 -2.50
N ILE A 44 2.60 -8.16 -2.40
CA ILE A 44 2.92 -7.08 -1.46
C ILE A 44 2.09 -5.83 -1.77
N GLU A 45 2.05 -5.41 -3.03
CA GLU A 45 1.22 -4.28 -3.49
C GLU A 45 -0.25 -4.44 -3.08
N ARG A 46 -0.86 -5.60 -3.36
CA ARG A 46 -2.26 -5.89 -2.98
C ARG A 46 -2.47 -5.87 -1.47
N SER A 47 -1.48 -6.36 -0.70
CA SER A 47 -1.53 -6.33 0.76
C SER A 47 -1.49 -4.90 1.29
N LEU A 48 -0.66 -4.03 0.71
CA LEU A 48 -0.58 -2.60 1.06
C LEU A 48 -1.86 -1.85 0.72
N VAL A 49 -2.44 -2.08 -0.46
CA VAL A 49 -3.74 -1.50 -0.84
C VAL A 49 -4.85 -1.93 0.12
N THR A 50 -4.83 -3.19 0.56
CA THR A 50 -5.77 -3.71 1.55
C THR A 50 -5.58 -3.03 2.92
N ALA A 51 -4.34 -2.88 3.37
CA ALA A 51 -4.02 -2.17 4.60
C ALA A 51 -4.48 -0.70 4.54
N GLN A 52 -4.21 -0.01 3.43
CA GLN A 52 -4.66 1.36 3.19
C GLN A 52 -6.17 1.52 3.31
N ARG A 53 -6.95 0.58 2.75
CA ARG A 53 -8.42 0.61 2.87
C ARG A 53 -8.86 0.46 4.32
N ARG A 54 -8.30 -0.51 5.04
CA ARG A 54 -8.60 -0.75 6.46
C ARG A 54 -8.26 0.45 7.35
N LEU A 55 -7.13 1.12 7.09
CA LEU A 55 -6.74 2.34 7.80
C LEU A 55 -7.76 3.47 7.59
N ARG A 56 -8.23 3.67 6.36
CA ARG A 56 -9.29 4.65 6.07
C ARG A 56 -10.60 4.32 6.77
N ASP A 57 -10.97 3.04 6.83
CA ASP A 57 -12.21 2.62 7.47
C ASP A 57 -12.15 2.84 8.99
N VAL A 58 -11.00 2.59 9.61
CA VAL A 58 -10.77 2.94 11.03
C VAL A 58 -10.78 4.44 11.25
N GLY A 59 -10.12 5.22 10.39
CA GLY A 59 -10.11 6.69 10.48
C GLY A 59 -11.53 7.28 10.45
N ARG A 60 -12.40 6.79 9.56
CA ARG A 60 -13.81 7.20 9.50
C ARG A 60 -14.65 6.79 10.71
N ALA A 61 -14.25 5.75 11.43
CA ALA A 61 -14.94 5.32 12.64
C ALA A 61 -14.52 6.13 13.88
N LEU A 62 -13.45 6.91 13.77
CA LEU A 62 -12.95 7.81 14.81
C LEU A 62 -13.41 9.27 14.65
N ASP A 63 -13.86 9.65 13.45
CA ASP A 63 -14.58 10.92 13.17
C ASP A 63 -16.00 10.89 13.77
#